data_AF-A0AAW3MFI7-F1
#
_entry.id   AF-A0AAW3MFI7-F1
#
_cell.length_a   1.000
_cell.length_b   1.000
_cell.length_c   1.000
_cell.angle_alpha   90.00
_cell.angle_beta   90.00
_cell.angle_gamma   90.00
#
_symmetry.space_group_name_H-M   'P 1'
#
loop_
_entity.id
_entity.type
_entity.pdbx_description
1 polymer ?
#
loop_
_entity_poly.entity_id
_entity_poly.type
_entity_poly.pdbx_seq_one_letter_code
_entity_poly.pdbx_strand_id
1 'polypeptide(L)'
;MKSILFDVLHNVTLLMAGFYLLGKLSPLPITRESPWLTRVLYGLALSVISLLLMQMTIEAAPGVMVDLRHIPVVVAAYFGGAIPTTIVTIAIIIYRFSLGTNLAAFTAFGFIVAIALGTSLIVREVPPYAKRTFTLVTLYATALHALVLWIVLSKQILLLEVMAVVIPASFVSSWLALLIIRDIRLTKQSLRMLRQKAQLDFLTGLNNSRAFNEYFTDVKQRLILTKQSVVLLTIDIDHFKQVNDTYGHEAGDEVLRQFANRLRDGVAESGYLSRNGGEEFSVLFESVPLAEVLPLAEQLRERIASSPFRLATTELSLTASFGLAAYDETTLQIDDLLLDADAALYQAKQQGRNQVVLFSPNAESAVSFQE
;
A
#
# COMPACT_ATOMS: atom_id res chain seq x y z
N MET A 1 -45.30 10.55 -5.60
CA MET A 1 -44.01 11.27 -5.41
C MET A 1 -43.28 10.90 -4.12
N LYS A 2 -43.91 10.99 -2.94
CA LYS A 2 -43.24 10.69 -1.64
C LYS A 2 -42.70 9.25 -1.53
N SER A 3 -43.43 8.25 -2.05
CA SER A 3 -42.98 6.84 -2.03
C SER A 3 -41.75 6.60 -2.91
N ILE A 4 -41.79 7.05 -4.17
CA ILE A 4 -40.68 6.88 -5.14
C ILE A 4 -39.39 7.54 -4.63
N LEU A 5 -39.50 8.75 -4.05
CA LEU A 5 -38.34 9.44 -3.48
C LEU A 5 -37.72 8.66 -2.31
N PHE A 6 -38.54 8.05 -1.47
CA PHE A 6 -38.08 7.23 -0.35
C PHE A 6 -37.36 5.97 -0.84
N ASP A 7 -37.91 5.26 -1.84
CA ASP A 7 -37.30 4.05 -2.40
C ASP A 7 -35.97 4.34 -3.11
N VAL A 8 -35.89 5.50 -3.79
CA VAL A 8 -34.65 6.00 -4.36
C VAL A 8 -33.62 6.24 -3.27
N LEU A 9 -34.00 6.89 -2.17
CA LEU A 9 -33.08 7.15 -1.06
C LEU A 9 -32.53 5.85 -0.44
N HIS A 10 -33.35 4.79 -0.35
CA HIS A 10 -32.90 3.46 0.09
C HIS A 10 -31.81 2.89 -0.83
N ASN A 11 -32.04 2.96 -2.16
CA ASN A 11 -31.05 2.55 -3.14
C ASN A 11 -29.74 3.33 -3.03
N VAL A 12 -29.82 4.67 -2.93
CA VAL A 12 -28.64 5.52 -2.78
C VAL A 12 -27.87 5.16 -1.52
N THR A 13 -28.57 4.98 -0.39
CA THR A 13 -27.95 4.67 0.90
C THR A 13 -27.24 3.32 0.87
N LEU A 14 -27.90 2.28 0.35
CA LEU A 14 -27.33 0.95 0.18
C LEU A 14 -26.08 0.98 -0.71
N LEU A 15 -26.17 1.70 -1.84
CA LEU A 15 -25.08 1.85 -2.79
C LEU A 15 -23.86 2.55 -2.15
N MET A 16 -24.08 3.64 -1.41
CA MET A 16 -23.00 4.38 -0.74
C MET A 16 -22.37 3.56 0.38
N ALA A 17 -23.18 2.87 1.19
CA ALA A 17 -22.68 1.96 2.23
C ALA A 17 -21.83 0.83 1.63
N GLY A 18 -22.31 0.20 0.55
CA GLY A 18 -21.59 -0.84 -0.18
C GLY A 18 -20.25 -0.37 -0.71
N PHE A 19 -20.20 0.79 -1.40
CA PHE A 19 -18.93 1.35 -1.90
C PHE A 19 -17.97 1.74 -0.79
N TYR A 20 -18.48 2.31 0.31
CA TYR A 20 -17.65 2.66 1.45
C TYR A 20 -17.02 1.42 2.10
N LEU A 21 -17.81 0.39 2.37
CA LEU A 21 -17.34 -0.87 2.96
C LEU A 21 -16.32 -1.56 2.05
N LEU A 22 -16.63 -1.70 0.76
CA LEU A 22 -15.71 -2.28 -0.22
C LEU A 22 -14.40 -1.50 -0.30
N GLY A 23 -14.49 -0.16 -0.31
CA GLY A 23 -13.33 0.71 -0.30
C GLY A 23 -12.48 0.58 0.96
N LYS A 24 -13.10 0.43 2.14
CA LYS A 24 -12.38 0.25 3.42
C LYS A 24 -11.71 -1.11 3.53
N LEU A 25 -12.44 -2.20 3.24
CA LEU A 25 -11.96 -3.58 3.34
C LEU A 25 -10.85 -3.92 2.33
N SER A 26 -10.84 -3.27 1.16
CA SER A 26 -9.78 -3.51 0.16
C SER A 26 -8.43 -2.92 0.60
N PRO A 27 -7.34 -3.69 0.79
CA PRO A 27 -6.06 -3.16 1.27
C PRO A 27 -5.43 -2.13 0.30
N LEU A 28 -5.70 -2.31 -1.00
CA LEU A 28 -5.22 -1.50 -2.10
C LEU A 28 -6.39 -0.92 -2.91
N PRO A 29 -6.29 0.31 -3.42
CA PRO A 29 -7.14 0.78 -4.51
C PRO A 29 -7.14 -0.18 -5.70
N ILE A 30 -8.30 -0.63 -6.16
CA ILE A 30 -8.38 -1.48 -7.36
C ILE A 30 -7.97 -0.68 -8.61
N THR A 31 -7.18 -1.28 -9.48
CA THR A 31 -6.78 -0.72 -10.77
C THR A 31 -6.92 -1.79 -11.85
N ARG A 32 -6.84 -1.38 -13.12
CA ARG A 32 -6.78 -2.30 -14.26
C ARG A 32 -5.55 -3.22 -14.24
N GLU A 33 -4.48 -2.78 -13.60
CA GLU A 33 -3.20 -3.50 -13.43
C GLU A 33 -3.17 -4.36 -12.17
N SER A 34 -4.22 -4.30 -11.34
CA SER A 34 -4.28 -5.13 -10.14
C SER A 34 -4.25 -6.63 -10.49
N PRO A 35 -3.71 -7.49 -9.60
CA PRO A 35 -3.69 -8.93 -9.82
C PRO A 35 -5.07 -9.48 -10.19
N TRP A 36 -5.09 -10.51 -11.03
CA TRP A 36 -6.33 -11.07 -11.58
C TRP A 36 -7.33 -11.46 -10.48
N LEU A 37 -6.85 -12.10 -9.40
CA LEU A 37 -7.67 -12.53 -8.28
C LEU A 37 -8.34 -11.35 -7.57
N THR A 38 -7.60 -10.25 -7.34
CA THR A 38 -8.13 -9.03 -6.75
C THR A 38 -9.24 -8.41 -7.61
N ARG A 39 -9.07 -8.43 -8.94
CA ARG A 39 -10.08 -7.94 -9.89
C ARG A 39 -11.34 -8.82 -9.89
N VAL A 40 -11.18 -10.14 -9.74
CA VAL A 40 -12.31 -11.08 -9.59
C VAL A 40 -13.07 -10.83 -8.29
N LEU A 41 -12.38 -10.76 -7.15
CA LEU A 41 -13.00 -10.50 -5.84
C LEU A 41 -13.73 -9.15 -5.82
N TYR A 42 -13.16 -8.13 -6.44
CA TYR A 42 -13.82 -6.82 -6.57
C TYR A 42 -15.12 -6.92 -7.39
N GLY A 43 -15.10 -7.67 -8.51
CA GLY A 43 -16.31 -7.94 -9.31
C GLY A 43 -17.38 -8.70 -8.53
N LEU A 44 -17.00 -9.71 -7.75
CA LEU A 44 -17.92 -10.46 -6.89
C LEU A 44 -18.55 -9.57 -5.81
N ALA A 45 -17.75 -8.72 -5.16
CA ALA A 45 -18.25 -7.78 -4.15
C ALA A 45 -19.22 -6.75 -4.75
N LEU A 46 -18.91 -6.21 -5.93
CA LEU A 46 -19.84 -5.34 -6.66
C LEU A 46 -21.11 -6.07 -7.09
N SER A 47 -21.00 -7.37 -7.41
CA SER A 47 -22.18 -8.19 -7.73
C SER A 47 -23.11 -8.29 -6.54
N VAL A 48 -22.60 -8.52 -5.32
CA VAL A 48 -23.43 -8.52 -4.09
C VAL A 48 -24.18 -7.20 -3.93
N ILE A 49 -23.51 -6.06 -4.12
CA ILE A 49 -24.17 -4.73 -4.06
C ILE A 49 -25.28 -4.63 -5.13
N SER A 50 -25.00 -5.02 -6.37
CA SER A 50 -25.99 -5.02 -7.46
C SER A 50 -27.20 -5.90 -7.17
N LEU A 51 -26.99 -7.10 -6.62
CA LEU A 51 -28.09 -8.02 -6.30
C LEU A 51 -28.96 -7.52 -5.15
N LEU A 52 -28.36 -6.87 -4.14
CA LEU A 52 -29.12 -6.23 -3.06
C LEU A 52 -29.95 -5.05 -3.58
N LEU A 53 -29.42 -4.24 -4.50
CA LEU A 53 -30.19 -3.17 -5.16
C LEU A 53 -31.38 -3.73 -5.94
N MET A 54 -31.22 -4.90 -6.57
CA MET A 54 -32.31 -5.58 -7.27
C MET A 54 -33.38 -6.17 -6.35
N GLN A 55 -33.10 -6.33 -5.05
CA GLN A 55 -34.11 -6.72 -4.06
C GLN A 55 -34.83 -5.48 -3.50
N MET A 56 -34.14 -4.36 -3.40
CA MET A 56 -34.66 -3.08 -2.90
C MET A 56 -35.12 -2.21 -4.07
N THR A 57 -36.05 -2.69 -4.89
CA THR A 57 -36.47 -1.97 -6.10
C THR A 57 -37.40 -0.79 -5.80
N ILE A 58 -37.35 0.21 -6.66
CA ILE A 58 -38.29 1.33 -6.75
C ILE A 58 -39.47 0.88 -7.61
N GLU A 59 -40.67 0.86 -7.03
CA GLU A 59 -41.89 0.59 -7.80
C GLU A 59 -42.30 1.86 -8.54
N ALA A 60 -41.95 1.94 -9.82
CA ALA A 60 -42.14 3.14 -10.64
C ALA A 60 -43.57 3.24 -11.21
N ALA A 61 -44.19 2.09 -11.50
CA ALA A 61 -45.57 1.93 -11.94
C ALA A 61 -46.00 0.49 -11.64
N PRO A 62 -47.31 0.15 -11.67
CA PRO A 62 -47.76 -1.22 -11.44
C PRO A 62 -47.02 -2.23 -12.34
N GLY A 63 -46.24 -3.12 -11.73
CA GLY A 63 -45.43 -4.13 -12.43
C GLY A 63 -44.12 -3.64 -13.06
N VAL A 64 -43.73 -2.38 -12.85
CA VAL A 64 -42.46 -1.81 -13.35
C VAL A 64 -41.55 -1.47 -12.17
N MET A 65 -40.54 -2.32 -11.98
CA MET A 65 -39.51 -2.16 -10.95
C MET A 65 -38.23 -1.59 -11.53
N VAL A 66 -37.68 -0.57 -10.88
CA VAL A 66 -36.47 0.16 -11.28
C VAL A 66 -35.48 0.19 -10.13
N ASP A 67 -34.18 0.23 -10.40
CA ASP A 67 -33.14 0.36 -9.38
C ASP A 67 -31.87 1.00 -9.96
N LEU A 68 -30.85 1.18 -9.12
CA LEU A 68 -29.59 1.82 -9.50
C LEU A 68 -28.45 0.82 -9.80
N ARG A 69 -28.74 -0.44 -10.16
CA ARG A 69 -27.73 -1.50 -10.39
C ARG A 69 -26.72 -1.22 -11.50
N HIS A 70 -27.02 -0.27 -12.39
CA HIS A 70 -26.11 0.13 -13.46
C HIS A 70 -24.87 0.85 -12.92
N ILE A 71 -24.95 1.49 -11.74
CA ILE A 71 -23.84 2.25 -11.16
C ILE A 71 -22.66 1.34 -10.77
N PRO A 72 -22.86 0.19 -10.08
CA PRO A 72 -21.79 -0.80 -9.90
C PRO A 72 -21.10 -1.24 -11.20
N VAL A 73 -21.83 -1.37 -12.32
CA VAL A 73 -21.24 -1.72 -13.62
C VAL A 73 -20.36 -0.59 -14.15
N VAL A 74 -20.82 0.67 -14.08
CA VAL A 74 -20.03 1.84 -14.44
C VAL A 74 -18.74 1.91 -13.60
N VAL A 75 -18.85 1.70 -12.29
CA VAL A 75 -17.72 1.70 -11.35
C VAL A 75 -16.75 0.55 -11.65
N ALA A 76 -17.25 -0.66 -11.94
CA ALA A 76 -16.43 -1.81 -12.33
C ALA A 76 -15.60 -1.50 -13.59
N ALA A 77 -16.23 -0.97 -14.64
CA ALA A 77 -15.58 -0.67 -15.91
C ALA A 77 -14.55 0.45 -15.77
N TYR A 78 -14.92 1.50 -15.02
CA TYR A 78 -14.08 2.66 -14.80
C TYR A 78 -12.81 2.32 -14.00
N PHE A 79 -12.94 1.59 -12.88
CA PHE A 79 -11.81 1.33 -11.99
C PHE A 79 -11.10 0.00 -12.22
N GLY A 80 -11.85 -1.07 -12.48
CA GLY A 80 -11.32 -2.44 -12.54
C GLY A 80 -11.23 -3.04 -13.96
N GLY A 81 -11.82 -2.36 -14.95
CA GLY A 81 -11.79 -2.77 -16.36
C GLY A 81 -12.70 -3.97 -16.65
N ALA A 82 -12.41 -4.70 -17.73
CA ALA A 82 -13.30 -5.72 -18.29
C ALA A 82 -13.65 -6.85 -17.29
N ILE A 83 -12.67 -7.42 -16.58
CA ILE A 83 -12.88 -8.57 -15.69
C ILE A 83 -14.01 -8.34 -14.66
N PRO A 84 -13.94 -7.36 -13.75
CA PRO A 84 -15.00 -7.13 -12.78
C PRO A 84 -16.31 -6.69 -13.45
N THR A 85 -16.24 -5.97 -14.57
CA THR A 85 -17.44 -5.54 -15.32
C THR A 85 -18.22 -6.75 -15.81
N THR A 86 -17.53 -7.70 -16.46
CA THR A 86 -18.13 -8.94 -16.96
C THR A 86 -18.75 -9.76 -15.83
N ILE A 87 -18.07 -9.89 -14.68
CA ILE A 87 -18.59 -10.63 -13.52
C ILE A 87 -19.90 -10.00 -13.01
N VAL A 88 -19.91 -8.67 -12.78
CA VAL A 88 -21.09 -7.96 -12.29
C VAL A 88 -22.24 -8.05 -13.29
N THR A 89 -21.96 -7.87 -14.58
CA THR A 89 -22.96 -7.96 -15.65
C THR A 89 -23.58 -9.36 -15.72
N ILE A 90 -22.77 -10.42 -15.68
CA ILE A 90 -23.27 -11.80 -15.69
C ILE A 90 -24.14 -12.08 -14.45
N ALA A 91 -23.69 -11.68 -13.26
CA ALA A 91 -24.45 -11.87 -12.02
C ALA A 91 -25.82 -11.18 -12.08
N ILE A 92 -25.89 -9.94 -12.57
CA ILE A 92 -27.13 -9.20 -12.75
C ILE A 92 -28.06 -9.93 -13.74
N ILE A 93 -27.52 -10.42 -14.85
CA ILE A 93 -28.31 -11.11 -15.89
C ILE A 93 -28.90 -12.41 -15.32
N ILE A 94 -28.07 -13.26 -14.72
CA ILE A 94 -28.50 -14.54 -14.14
C ILE A 94 -29.62 -14.31 -13.12
N TYR A 95 -29.40 -13.38 -12.18
CA TYR A 95 -30.40 -13.09 -11.17
C TYR A 95 -31.67 -12.44 -11.76
N ARG A 96 -31.55 -11.64 -12.82
CA ARG A 96 -32.73 -11.06 -13.47
C ARG A 96 -33.60 -12.15 -14.11
N PHE A 97 -33.00 -13.11 -14.80
CA PHE A 97 -33.73 -14.20 -15.44
C PHE A 97 -34.27 -15.23 -14.44
N SER A 98 -33.65 -15.40 -13.27
CA SER A 98 -34.20 -16.27 -12.21
C SER A 98 -35.49 -15.73 -11.59
N LEU A 99 -35.77 -14.43 -11.71
CA LEU A 99 -37.04 -13.81 -11.30
C LEU A 99 -38.16 -13.97 -12.34
N GLY A 100 -37.85 -14.51 -13.52
CA GLY A 100 -38.81 -14.79 -14.58
C GLY A 100 -38.39 -14.29 -15.97
N THR A 101 -38.82 -15.01 -17.00
CA THR A 101 -38.54 -14.72 -18.41
C THR A 101 -39.69 -13.92 -19.03
N ASN A 102 -39.55 -12.59 -19.07
CA ASN A 102 -40.53 -11.69 -19.67
C ASN A 102 -39.85 -10.57 -20.45
N LEU A 103 -40.63 -9.73 -21.14
CA LEU A 103 -40.11 -8.60 -21.91
C LEU A 103 -39.22 -7.68 -21.06
N ALA A 104 -39.58 -7.43 -19.80
CA ALA A 104 -38.79 -6.61 -18.88
C ALA A 104 -37.43 -7.25 -18.50
N ALA A 105 -37.30 -8.58 -18.53
CA ALA A 105 -36.02 -9.26 -18.35
C ALA A 105 -35.12 -9.07 -19.58
N PHE A 106 -35.67 -9.19 -20.79
CA PHE A 106 -34.92 -8.97 -22.03
C PHE A 106 -34.51 -7.50 -22.22
N THR A 107 -35.36 -6.54 -21.86
CA THR A 107 -34.98 -5.11 -21.91
C THR A 107 -33.88 -4.80 -20.89
N ALA A 108 -33.98 -5.34 -19.67
CA ALA A 108 -32.94 -5.19 -18.65
C ALA A 108 -31.61 -5.84 -19.06
N PHE A 109 -31.65 -6.99 -19.76
CA PHE A 109 -30.48 -7.63 -20.35
C PHE A 109 -29.81 -6.71 -21.39
N GLY A 110 -30.57 -6.22 -22.37
CA GLY A 110 -30.03 -5.32 -23.40
C GLY A 110 -29.44 -4.05 -22.79
N PHE A 111 -30.14 -3.47 -21.80
CA PHE A 111 -29.71 -2.31 -21.04
C PHE A 111 -28.36 -2.51 -20.36
N ILE A 112 -28.22 -3.57 -19.55
CA ILE A 112 -27.01 -3.77 -18.74
C ILE A 112 -25.80 -4.15 -19.59
N VAL A 113 -26.02 -4.91 -20.68
CA VAL A 113 -24.98 -5.25 -21.66
C VAL A 113 -24.52 -4.00 -22.39
N ALA A 114 -25.44 -3.14 -22.84
CA ALA A 114 -25.09 -1.89 -23.51
C ALA A 114 -24.27 -0.97 -22.59
N ILE A 115 -24.66 -0.84 -21.31
CA ILE A 115 -23.88 -0.09 -20.32
C ILE A 115 -22.48 -0.69 -20.17
N ALA A 116 -22.37 -2.00 -19.96
CA ALA A 116 -21.08 -2.65 -19.75
C ALA A 116 -20.12 -2.45 -20.93
N LEU A 117 -20.62 -2.65 -22.15
CA LEU A 117 -19.83 -2.47 -23.38
C LEU A 117 -19.46 -1.01 -23.63
N GLY A 118 -20.45 -0.11 -23.63
CA GLY A 118 -20.21 1.30 -23.95
C GLY A 118 -19.30 1.99 -22.94
N THR A 119 -19.48 1.72 -21.64
CA THR A 119 -18.58 2.27 -20.61
C THR A 119 -17.16 1.72 -20.77
N SER A 120 -17.01 0.41 -21.04
CA SER A 120 -15.69 -0.19 -21.25
C SER A 120 -14.96 0.39 -22.47
N LEU A 121 -15.68 0.64 -23.56
CA LEU A 121 -15.15 1.30 -24.76
C LEU A 121 -14.72 2.75 -24.47
N ILE A 122 -15.56 3.56 -23.82
CA ILE A 122 -15.23 4.96 -23.49
C ILE A 122 -13.96 5.03 -22.63
N VAL A 123 -13.84 4.18 -21.60
CA VAL A 123 -12.67 4.21 -20.71
C VAL A 123 -11.46 3.52 -21.36
N ARG A 124 -11.60 2.88 -22.52
CA ARG A 124 -10.45 2.43 -23.32
C ARG A 124 -9.83 3.58 -24.10
N GLU A 125 -10.66 4.46 -24.66
CA GLU A 125 -10.23 5.55 -25.55
C GLU A 125 -9.84 6.84 -24.81
N VAL A 126 -10.28 7.00 -23.56
CA VAL A 126 -10.09 8.24 -22.78
C VAL A 126 -9.27 7.95 -21.52
N PRO A 127 -8.38 8.87 -21.05
CA PRO A 127 -7.53 8.63 -19.90
C PRO A 127 -8.28 8.06 -18.67
N PRO A 128 -7.85 6.93 -18.11
CA PRO A 128 -8.51 6.34 -16.95
C PRO A 128 -8.36 7.27 -15.72
N TYR A 129 -9.32 7.19 -14.80
CA TYR A 129 -9.32 7.95 -13.53
C TYR A 129 -9.40 9.49 -13.66
N ALA A 130 -9.51 10.05 -14.87
CA ALA A 130 -9.79 11.47 -15.07
C ALA A 130 -11.27 11.79 -14.80
N LYS A 131 -11.54 12.97 -14.18
CA LYS A 131 -12.90 13.45 -13.92
C LYS A 131 -13.73 13.51 -15.21
N ARG A 132 -13.15 13.99 -16.32
CA ARG A 132 -13.79 14.06 -17.64
C ARG A 132 -14.27 12.69 -18.12
N THR A 133 -13.44 11.66 -17.99
CA THR A 133 -13.79 10.29 -18.36
C THR A 133 -14.97 9.77 -17.54
N PHE A 134 -14.97 10.04 -16.22
CA PHE A 134 -16.08 9.64 -15.36
C PHE A 134 -17.38 10.36 -15.73
N THR A 135 -17.31 11.66 -16.04
CA THR A 135 -18.45 12.44 -16.53
C THR A 135 -19.02 11.84 -17.81
N LEU A 136 -18.17 11.45 -18.78
CA LEU A 136 -18.62 10.85 -20.04
C LEU A 136 -19.33 9.51 -19.83
N VAL A 137 -18.75 8.59 -19.04
CA VAL A 137 -19.41 7.29 -18.78
C VAL A 137 -20.69 7.44 -17.98
N THR A 138 -20.75 8.42 -17.07
CA THR A 138 -21.97 8.70 -16.30
C THR A 138 -23.06 9.27 -17.19
N LEU A 139 -22.74 10.25 -18.05
CA LEU A 139 -23.69 10.80 -19.03
C LEU A 139 -24.20 9.71 -19.96
N TYR A 140 -23.31 8.88 -20.49
CA TYR A 140 -23.69 7.73 -21.33
C TYR A 140 -24.65 6.78 -20.60
N ALA A 141 -24.29 6.33 -19.39
CA ALA A 141 -25.11 5.38 -18.62
C ALA A 141 -26.48 5.97 -18.24
N THR A 142 -26.52 7.25 -17.84
CA THR A 142 -27.77 7.94 -17.47
C THR A 142 -28.66 8.20 -18.69
N ALA A 143 -28.10 8.51 -19.85
CA ALA A 143 -28.85 8.63 -21.10
C ALA A 143 -29.47 7.29 -21.50
N LEU A 144 -28.73 6.19 -21.37
CA LEU A 144 -29.22 4.83 -21.62
C LEU A 144 -30.33 4.45 -20.62
N HIS A 145 -30.19 4.85 -19.36
CA HIS A 145 -31.20 4.62 -18.33
C HIS A 145 -32.49 5.39 -18.64
N ALA A 146 -32.38 6.66 -19.05
CA ALA A 146 -33.51 7.48 -19.50
C ALA A 146 -34.22 6.87 -20.72
N LEU A 147 -33.46 6.41 -21.72
CA LEU A 147 -34.00 5.75 -22.91
C LEU A 147 -34.79 4.49 -22.55
N VAL A 148 -34.26 3.64 -21.67
CA VAL A 148 -34.94 2.40 -21.26
C VAL A 148 -36.20 2.68 -20.45
N LEU A 149 -36.16 3.64 -19.53
CA LEU A 149 -37.36 4.07 -18.81
C LEU A 149 -38.42 4.62 -19.78
N TRP A 150 -38.02 5.43 -20.75
CA TRP A 150 -38.93 5.95 -21.77
C TRP A 150 -39.59 4.82 -22.58
N ILE A 151 -38.84 3.81 -23.01
CA ILE A 151 -39.38 2.64 -23.73
C ILE A 151 -40.40 1.89 -22.86
N VAL A 152 -40.02 1.53 -21.62
CA VAL A 152 -40.82 0.67 -20.73
C VAL A 152 -42.05 1.38 -20.18
N LEU A 153 -41.96 2.68 -19.88
CA LEU A 153 -43.02 3.48 -19.28
C LEU A 153 -43.78 4.34 -20.30
N SER A 154 -43.51 4.21 -21.60
CA SER A 154 -44.14 5.01 -22.68
C SER A 154 -45.68 5.05 -22.62
N LYS A 155 -46.31 3.99 -22.11
CA LYS A 155 -47.77 3.86 -21.98
C LYS A 155 -48.31 4.20 -20.58
N GLN A 156 -47.44 4.53 -19.63
CA GLN A 156 -47.80 4.78 -18.23
C GLN A 156 -47.97 6.29 -17.99
N ILE A 157 -49.01 6.66 -17.26
CA ILE A 157 -49.31 8.07 -16.90
C ILE A 157 -48.18 8.68 -16.03
N LEU A 158 -47.47 7.84 -15.26
CA LEU A 158 -46.44 8.25 -14.31
C LEU A 158 -45.04 8.46 -14.92
N LEU A 159 -44.87 8.32 -16.24
CA LEU A 159 -43.56 8.39 -16.92
C LEU A 159 -42.71 9.61 -16.50
N LEU A 160 -43.29 10.81 -16.58
CA LEU A 160 -42.57 12.06 -16.29
C LEU A 160 -42.16 12.14 -14.82
N GLU A 161 -43.01 11.69 -13.91
CA GLU A 161 -42.72 11.69 -12.47
C GLU A 161 -41.55 10.76 -12.14
N VAL A 162 -41.55 9.55 -12.69
CA VAL A 162 -40.47 8.57 -12.48
C VAL A 162 -39.16 9.10 -13.04
N MET A 163 -39.17 9.62 -14.28
CA MET A 163 -37.96 10.16 -14.90
C MET A 163 -37.39 11.37 -14.14
N ALA A 164 -38.26 12.26 -13.65
CA ALA A 164 -37.87 13.45 -12.89
C ALA A 164 -37.17 13.11 -11.56
N VAL A 165 -37.40 11.91 -10.99
CA VAL A 165 -36.73 11.47 -9.76
C VAL A 165 -35.54 10.55 -10.06
N VAL A 166 -35.75 9.49 -10.86
CA VAL A 166 -34.76 8.42 -11.04
C VAL A 166 -33.54 8.87 -11.84
N ILE A 167 -33.71 9.73 -12.86
CA ILE A 167 -32.59 10.15 -13.71
C ILE A 167 -31.63 11.07 -12.95
N PRO A 168 -32.10 12.16 -12.28
CA PRO A 168 -31.21 12.94 -11.42
C PRO A 168 -30.57 12.10 -10.32
N ALA A 169 -31.33 11.20 -9.69
CA ALA A 169 -30.78 10.31 -8.67
C ALA A 169 -29.69 9.38 -9.20
N SER A 170 -29.85 8.82 -10.40
CA SER A 170 -28.84 7.97 -11.05
C SER A 170 -27.53 8.73 -11.31
N PHE A 171 -27.65 9.97 -11.83
CA PHE A 171 -26.49 10.83 -12.09
C PHE A 171 -25.78 11.24 -10.80
N VAL A 172 -26.53 11.77 -9.83
CA VAL A 172 -26.00 12.22 -8.54
C VAL A 172 -25.37 11.06 -7.78
N SER A 173 -26.00 9.89 -7.76
CA SER A 173 -25.47 8.70 -7.06
C SER A 173 -24.19 8.18 -7.70
N SER A 174 -24.09 8.22 -9.03
CA SER A 174 -22.84 7.87 -9.73
C SER A 174 -21.72 8.83 -9.36
N TRP A 175 -22.01 10.14 -9.30
CA TRP A 175 -21.02 11.14 -8.91
C TRP A 175 -20.62 11.01 -7.44
N LEU A 176 -21.57 10.74 -6.56
CA LEU A 176 -21.30 10.50 -5.14
C LEU A 176 -20.43 9.25 -4.94
N ALA A 177 -20.68 8.18 -5.70
CA ALA A 177 -19.82 7.00 -5.73
C ALA A 177 -18.38 7.35 -6.14
N LEU A 178 -18.19 8.18 -7.16
CA LEU A 178 -16.85 8.66 -7.54
C LEU A 178 -16.18 9.41 -6.39
N LEU A 179 -16.90 10.32 -5.73
CA LEU A 179 -16.35 11.12 -4.62
C LEU A 179 -15.88 10.22 -3.47
N ILE A 180 -16.72 9.28 -3.02
CA ILE A 180 -16.38 8.35 -1.94
C ILE A 180 -15.18 7.48 -2.32
N ILE A 181 -15.23 6.85 -3.50
CA ILE A 181 -14.15 5.96 -3.94
C ILE A 181 -12.85 6.75 -4.09
N ARG A 182 -12.88 7.95 -4.67
CA ARG A 182 -11.69 8.80 -4.84
C ARG A 182 -11.13 9.27 -3.51
N ASP A 183 -11.97 9.68 -2.57
CA ASP A 183 -11.55 10.10 -1.23
C ASP A 183 -10.79 8.96 -0.52
N ILE A 184 -11.40 7.77 -0.45
CA ILE A 184 -10.77 6.57 0.14
C ILE A 184 -9.42 6.26 -0.53
N ARG A 185 -9.32 6.40 -1.85
CA ARG A 185 -8.06 6.18 -2.59
C ARG A 185 -6.99 7.19 -2.19
N LEU A 186 -7.33 8.48 -2.16
CA LEU A 186 -6.39 9.55 -1.82
C LEU A 186 -5.93 9.43 -0.36
N THR A 187 -6.83 9.13 0.57
CA THR A 187 -6.47 8.89 1.97
C THR A 187 -5.50 7.73 2.10
N LYS A 188 -5.75 6.61 1.41
CA LYS A 188 -4.85 5.44 1.44
C LYS A 188 -3.49 5.74 0.82
N GLN A 189 -3.45 6.50 -0.27
CA GLN A 189 -2.19 6.93 -0.88
C GLN A 189 -1.40 7.87 0.05
N SER A 190 -2.06 8.88 0.62
CA SER A 190 -1.43 9.81 1.56
C SER A 190 -0.88 9.10 2.79
N LEU A 191 -1.65 8.17 3.38
CA LEU A 191 -1.20 7.39 4.53
C LEU A 191 0.02 6.52 4.20
N ARG A 192 0.10 5.99 2.98
CA ARG A 192 1.30 5.25 2.53
C ARG A 192 2.48 6.16 2.32
N MET A 193 2.30 7.31 1.69
CA MET A 193 3.37 8.29 1.52
C MET A 193 3.88 8.77 2.89
N LEU A 194 2.99 9.02 3.85
CA LEU A 194 3.38 9.37 5.23
C LEU A 194 4.17 8.24 5.89
N ARG A 195 3.74 6.98 5.73
CA ARG A 195 4.47 5.81 6.25
C ARG A 195 5.83 5.60 5.58
N GLN A 196 5.94 5.93 4.29
CA GLN A 196 7.20 5.89 3.56
C GLN A 196 8.13 7.02 4.02
N LYS A 197 7.59 8.24 4.17
CA LYS A 197 8.32 9.44 4.62
C LYS A 197 8.67 9.46 6.11
N ALA A 198 8.19 8.51 6.90
CA ALA A 198 8.68 8.34 8.26
C ALA A 198 10.11 7.77 8.17
N GLN A 199 11.10 8.66 8.07
CA GLN A 199 12.51 8.30 7.87
C GLN A 199 13.27 8.05 9.18
N LEU A 200 12.73 8.49 10.31
CA LEU A 200 13.39 8.36 11.61
C LEU A 200 12.86 7.15 12.39
N ASP A 201 13.74 6.51 13.14
CA ASP A 201 13.42 5.57 14.21
C ASP A 201 12.86 6.34 15.41
N PHE A 202 11.68 5.94 15.87
CA PHE A 202 10.94 6.67 16.90
C PHE A 202 11.64 6.66 18.27
N LEU A 203 12.46 5.65 18.55
CA LEU A 203 13.12 5.48 19.84
C LEU A 203 14.43 6.26 19.92
N THR A 204 15.26 6.14 18.88
CA THR A 204 16.64 6.66 18.86
C THR A 204 16.78 8.00 18.13
N GLY A 205 15.79 8.35 17.29
CA GLY A 205 15.85 9.52 16.41
C GLY A 205 16.87 9.40 15.27
N LEU A 206 17.49 8.24 15.08
CA LEU A 206 18.34 7.95 13.91
C LEU A 206 17.50 7.67 12.68
N ASN A 207 18.12 7.57 11.51
CA ASN A 207 17.42 7.06 10.32
C ASN A 207 16.98 5.61 10.58
N ASN A 208 15.79 5.22 10.12
CA ASN A 208 15.34 3.84 10.23
C ASN A 208 15.79 3.00 9.02
N SER A 209 15.54 1.70 9.08
CA SER A 209 15.84 0.76 7.99
C SER A 209 15.32 1.19 6.61
N ARG A 210 14.16 1.88 6.52
CA ARG A 210 13.63 2.35 5.23
C ARG A 210 14.47 3.50 4.70
N ALA A 211 14.76 4.48 5.54
CA ALA A 211 15.60 5.61 5.18
C ALA A 211 17.01 5.16 4.78
N PHE A 212 17.59 4.18 5.49
CA PHE A 212 18.84 3.56 5.09
C PHE A 212 18.78 2.90 3.71
N ASN A 213 17.76 2.09 3.43
CA ASN A 213 17.61 1.42 2.13
C ASN A 213 17.40 2.42 0.98
N GLU A 214 16.59 3.46 1.20
CA GLU A 214 16.40 4.55 0.23
C GLU A 214 17.74 5.27 -0.03
N TYR A 215 18.44 5.65 1.04
CA TYR A 215 19.74 6.31 0.94
C TYR A 215 20.78 5.44 0.21
N PHE A 216 20.90 4.16 0.57
CA PHE A 216 21.81 3.21 -0.06
C PHE A 216 21.51 3.02 -1.55
N THR A 217 20.22 3.01 -1.93
CA THR A 217 19.82 2.97 -3.34
C THR A 217 20.29 4.22 -4.09
N ASP A 218 20.16 5.39 -3.47
CA ASP A 218 20.65 6.64 -4.06
C ASP A 218 22.19 6.66 -4.17
N VAL A 219 22.90 6.12 -3.17
CA VAL A 219 24.37 5.94 -3.21
C VAL A 219 24.77 5.07 -4.40
N LYS A 220 24.11 3.93 -4.63
CA LYS A 220 24.36 3.05 -5.78
C LYS A 220 24.24 3.79 -7.11
N GLN A 221 23.20 4.62 -7.25
CA GLN A 221 22.99 5.41 -8.46
C GLN A 221 24.09 6.46 -8.67
N ARG A 222 24.55 7.12 -7.59
CA ARG A 222 25.66 8.07 -7.65
C ARG A 222 26.98 7.40 -7.98
N LEU A 223 27.25 6.21 -7.43
CA LEU A 223 28.47 5.45 -7.66
C LEU A 223 28.74 5.15 -9.14
N ILE A 224 27.68 4.88 -9.91
CA ILE A 224 27.76 4.66 -11.37
C ILE A 224 28.42 5.85 -12.07
N LEU A 225 28.23 7.06 -11.54
CA LEU A 225 28.70 8.32 -12.12
C LEU A 225 30.04 8.77 -11.54
N THR A 226 30.26 8.60 -10.23
CA THR A 226 31.38 9.24 -9.51
C THR A 226 32.54 8.30 -9.16
N LYS A 227 32.34 6.97 -9.18
CA LYS A 227 33.34 5.97 -8.74
C LYS A 227 33.96 6.26 -7.36
N GLN A 228 33.17 6.78 -6.41
CA GLN A 228 33.64 7.10 -5.07
C GLN A 228 33.76 5.86 -4.17
N SER A 229 34.58 5.94 -3.12
CA SER A 229 34.64 4.88 -2.09
C SER A 229 33.33 4.88 -1.28
N VAL A 230 32.82 3.68 -1.02
CA VAL A 230 31.65 3.46 -0.16
C VAL A 230 31.98 2.35 0.82
N VAL A 231 31.88 2.68 2.10
CA VAL A 231 32.17 1.76 3.20
C VAL A 231 30.91 1.61 4.06
N LEU A 232 30.53 0.37 4.32
CA LEU A 232 29.41 0.02 5.18
C LEU A 232 29.93 -0.61 6.47
N LEU A 233 29.46 -0.07 7.59
CA LEU A 233 29.66 -0.61 8.92
C LEU A 233 28.32 -1.08 9.48
N THR A 234 28.19 -2.37 9.77
CA THR A 234 27.05 -2.98 10.48
C THR A 234 27.45 -3.25 11.92
N ILE A 235 26.53 -3.00 12.86
CA ILE A 235 26.84 -2.98 14.29
C ILE A 235 25.71 -3.67 15.04
N ASP A 236 26.04 -4.50 16.02
CA ASP A 236 25.09 -5.16 16.90
C ASP A 236 25.56 -5.11 18.36
N ILE A 237 24.62 -4.79 19.26
CA ILE A 237 24.91 -4.73 20.70
C ILE A 237 25.00 -6.15 21.26
N ASP A 238 26.17 -6.49 21.81
CA ASP A 238 26.42 -7.82 22.35
C ASP A 238 25.52 -8.10 23.56
N HIS A 239 24.88 -9.28 23.54
CA HIS A 239 24.03 -9.76 24.64
C HIS A 239 22.85 -8.83 24.98
N PHE A 240 22.37 -8.01 24.04
CA PHE A 240 21.27 -7.07 24.29
C PHE A 240 19.98 -7.74 24.79
N LYS A 241 19.66 -8.94 24.30
CA LYS A 241 18.54 -9.74 24.82
C LYS A 241 18.63 -9.97 26.33
N GLN A 242 19.83 -10.22 26.88
CA GLN A 242 20.03 -10.41 28.32
C GLN A 242 19.71 -9.14 29.12
N VAL A 243 19.95 -7.95 28.55
CA VAL A 243 19.58 -6.68 29.17
C VAL A 243 18.07 -6.60 29.31
N ASN A 244 17.32 -6.90 28.24
CA ASN A 244 15.86 -6.93 28.28
C ASN A 244 15.33 -7.97 29.26
N ASP A 245 15.89 -9.17 29.25
CA ASP A 245 15.44 -10.27 30.10
C ASP A 245 15.73 -10.01 31.59
N THR A 246 16.80 -9.27 31.91
CA THR A 246 17.23 -9.01 33.30
C THR A 246 16.66 -7.70 33.87
N TYR A 247 16.61 -6.64 33.06
CA TYR A 247 16.28 -5.28 33.51
C TYR A 247 14.98 -4.73 32.91
N GLY A 248 14.33 -5.49 32.03
CA GLY A 248 13.08 -5.11 31.37
C GLY A 248 13.27 -4.26 30.11
N HIS A 249 12.22 -4.18 29.30
CA HIS A 249 12.25 -3.48 28.02
C HIS A 249 12.52 -1.97 28.14
N GLU A 250 12.07 -1.31 29.20
CA GLU A 250 12.37 0.12 29.41
C GLU A 250 13.87 0.38 29.58
N ALA A 251 14.58 -0.54 30.24
CA ALA A 251 16.04 -0.46 30.37
C ALA A 251 16.75 -0.71 29.04
N GLY A 252 16.28 -1.70 28.26
CA GLY A 252 16.78 -1.93 26.90
C GLY A 252 16.57 -0.71 25.99
N ASP A 253 15.41 -0.08 26.06
CA ASP A 253 15.12 1.15 25.31
C ASP A 253 16.08 2.28 25.66
N GLU A 254 16.43 2.43 26.94
CA GLU A 254 17.39 3.43 27.39
C GLU A 254 18.82 3.13 26.93
N VAL A 255 19.22 1.85 26.95
CA VAL A 255 20.49 1.42 26.34
C VAL A 255 20.54 1.79 24.87
N LEU A 256 19.48 1.53 24.10
CA LEU A 256 19.41 1.86 22.68
C LEU A 256 19.53 3.36 22.41
N ARG A 257 18.88 4.22 23.23
CA ARG A 257 19.03 5.68 23.12
C ARG A 257 20.46 6.13 23.38
N GLN A 258 21.09 5.63 24.43
CA GLN A 258 22.47 5.98 24.76
C GLN A 258 23.45 5.45 23.70
N PHE A 259 23.23 4.24 23.20
CA PHE A 259 24.03 3.65 22.13
C PHE A 259 23.96 4.50 20.86
N ALA A 260 22.74 4.87 20.44
CA ALA A 260 22.53 5.75 19.30
C ALA A 260 23.22 7.11 19.44
N ASN A 261 23.17 7.71 20.63
CA ASN A 261 23.87 8.98 20.88
C ASN A 261 25.40 8.82 20.80
N ARG A 262 25.96 7.73 21.35
CA ARG A 262 27.41 7.45 21.25
C ARG A 262 27.87 7.26 19.82
N LEU A 263 27.09 6.54 19.00
CA LEU A 263 27.36 6.39 17.58
C LEU A 263 27.29 7.74 16.87
N ARG A 264 26.24 8.54 17.12
CA ARG A 264 26.08 9.87 16.53
C ARG A 264 27.26 10.78 16.85
N ASP A 265 27.68 10.82 18.10
CA ASP A 265 28.82 11.63 18.54
C ASP A 265 30.16 11.17 17.95
N GLY A 266 30.33 9.87 17.72
CA GLY A 266 31.58 9.32 17.19
C GLY A 266 31.67 9.40 15.67
N VAL A 267 30.56 9.19 14.96
CA VAL A 267 30.49 9.29 13.49
C VAL A 267 30.41 10.75 13.01
N ALA A 268 29.78 11.63 13.79
CA ALA A 268 29.54 13.03 13.41
C ALA A 268 28.90 13.14 12.00
N GLU A 269 29.36 14.07 11.16
CA GLU A 269 28.83 14.30 9.80
C GLU A 269 29.45 13.37 8.74
N SER A 270 30.33 12.44 9.12
CA SER A 270 31.09 11.62 8.17
C SER A 270 30.29 10.45 7.58
N GLY A 271 29.17 10.06 8.19
CA GLY A 271 28.43 8.86 7.80
C GLY A 271 26.91 8.96 8.00
N TYR A 272 26.17 8.24 7.16
CA TYR A 272 24.73 8.09 7.24
C TYR A 272 24.37 7.01 8.26
N LEU A 273 24.05 7.45 9.48
CA LEU A 273 23.77 6.59 10.63
C LEU A 273 22.29 6.17 10.67
N SER A 274 22.04 4.89 10.94
CA SER A 274 20.71 4.29 10.96
C SER A 274 20.57 3.16 11.98
N ARG A 275 19.34 2.93 12.46
CA ARG A 275 18.94 1.74 13.22
C ARG A 275 18.07 0.86 12.34
N ASN A 276 18.53 -0.36 12.09
CA ASN A 276 17.90 -1.26 11.13
C ASN A 276 16.77 -2.08 11.77
N GLY A 277 16.88 -2.37 13.06
CA GLY A 277 15.85 -3.07 13.84
C GLY A 277 16.45 -3.66 15.11
N GLY A 278 15.65 -3.87 16.16
CA GLY A 278 16.16 -4.46 17.42
C GLY A 278 17.38 -3.73 17.96
N GLU A 279 18.48 -4.48 18.15
CA GLU A 279 19.81 -4.01 18.53
C GLU A 279 20.79 -3.72 17.38
N GLU A 280 20.31 -3.73 16.13
CA GLU A 280 21.15 -3.59 14.93
C GLU A 280 21.19 -2.15 14.41
N PHE A 281 22.39 -1.67 14.12
CA PHE A 281 22.69 -0.34 13.60
C PHE A 281 23.58 -0.44 12.36
N SER A 282 23.55 0.60 11.54
CA SER A 282 24.44 0.71 10.38
C SER A 282 24.90 2.14 10.13
N VAL A 283 26.11 2.25 9.62
CA VAL A 283 26.71 3.51 9.18
C VAL A 283 27.22 3.32 7.76
N LEU A 284 26.72 4.13 6.84
CA LEU A 284 27.21 4.18 5.47
C LEU A 284 28.06 5.42 5.28
N PHE A 285 29.32 5.23 4.90
CA PHE A 285 30.25 6.32 4.61
C PHE A 285 30.39 6.46 3.09
N GLU A 286 30.19 7.67 2.59
CA GLU A 286 30.42 8.02 1.18
C GLU A 286 31.66 8.90 1.06
N SER A 287 32.51 8.61 0.08
CA SER A 287 33.74 9.38 -0.17
C SER A 287 34.73 9.39 1.01
N VAL A 288 34.63 8.41 1.92
CA VAL A 288 35.58 8.18 3.01
C VAL A 288 36.30 6.86 2.74
N PRO A 289 37.64 6.86 2.59
CA PRO A 289 38.41 5.65 2.33
C PRO A 289 38.30 4.63 3.48
N LEU A 290 38.37 3.34 3.16
CA LEU A 290 38.40 2.26 4.16
C LEU A 290 39.48 2.48 5.24
N ALA A 291 40.64 2.99 4.84
CA ALA A 291 41.76 3.28 5.75
C ALA A 291 41.42 4.29 6.86
N GLU A 292 40.41 5.15 6.66
CA GLU A 292 39.93 6.11 7.67
C GLU A 292 38.76 5.53 8.47
N VAL A 293 37.90 4.72 7.85
CA VAL A 293 36.72 4.14 8.51
C VAL A 293 37.11 3.03 9.49
N LEU A 294 38.12 2.20 9.17
CA LEU A 294 38.51 1.08 10.04
C LEU A 294 39.01 1.55 11.43
N PRO A 295 39.91 2.54 11.56
CA PRO A 295 40.28 3.11 12.86
C PRO A 295 39.10 3.76 13.59
N LEU A 296 38.19 4.42 12.85
CA LEU A 296 36.99 5.02 13.43
C LEU A 296 36.06 3.95 14.04
N ALA A 297 35.86 2.83 13.34
CA ALA A 297 35.08 1.71 13.84
C ALA A 297 35.66 1.14 15.14
N GLU A 298 36.99 1.02 15.22
CA GLU A 298 37.66 0.56 16.43
C GLU A 298 37.54 1.56 17.58
N GLN A 299 37.68 2.86 17.30
CA GLN A 299 37.44 3.91 18.29
C GLN A 299 36.00 3.90 18.82
N LEU A 300 35.00 3.68 17.95
CA LEU A 300 33.61 3.54 18.34
C LEU A 300 33.42 2.33 19.28
N ARG A 301 33.98 1.18 18.92
CA ARG A 301 33.95 -0.04 19.72
C ARG A 301 34.55 0.19 21.11
N GLU A 302 35.75 0.77 21.19
CA GLU A 302 36.41 1.10 22.46
C GLU A 302 35.60 2.08 23.30
N ARG A 303 35.04 3.12 22.68
CA ARG A 303 34.19 4.11 23.37
C ARG A 303 32.93 3.48 23.95
N ILE A 304 32.30 2.56 23.21
CA ILE A 304 31.13 1.81 23.68
C ILE A 304 31.51 0.94 24.88
N ALA A 305 32.60 0.18 24.78
CA ALA A 305 33.03 -0.75 25.83
C ALA A 305 33.55 -0.05 27.11
N SER A 306 34.21 1.10 26.96
CA SER A 306 34.83 1.82 28.08
C SER A 306 33.87 2.72 28.87
N SER A 307 32.72 3.08 28.28
CA SER A 307 31.75 3.98 28.91
C SER A 307 30.53 3.20 29.44
N PRO A 308 30.18 3.28 30.73
CA PRO A 308 29.01 2.58 31.26
C PRO A 308 27.70 3.17 30.75
N PHE A 309 26.72 2.31 30.46
CA PHE A 309 25.33 2.67 30.15
C PHE A 309 24.58 2.92 31.46
N ARG A 310 23.98 4.09 31.60
CA ARG A 310 23.32 4.50 32.85
C ARG A 310 21.85 4.16 32.80
N LEU A 311 21.40 3.26 33.67
CA LEU A 311 19.99 2.97 33.89
C LEU A 311 19.49 3.70 35.14
N ALA A 312 18.18 3.71 35.36
CA ALA A 312 17.57 4.36 36.52
C ALA A 312 18.12 3.84 37.87
N THR A 313 18.52 2.58 37.93
CA THR A 313 18.88 1.87 39.18
C THR A 313 20.31 1.31 39.19
N THR A 314 21.03 1.30 38.07
CA THR A 314 22.36 0.69 37.95
C THR A 314 23.12 1.23 36.73
N GLU A 315 24.41 0.95 36.66
CA GLU A 315 25.21 1.10 35.45
C GLU A 315 25.53 -0.28 34.83
N LEU A 316 25.59 -0.36 33.50
CA LEU A 316 25.92 -1.57 32.75
C LEU A 316 27.12 -1.34 31.84
N SER A 317 28.04 -2.30 31.80
CA SER A 317 29.08 -2.37 30.78
C SER A 317 28.63 -3.30 29.67
N LEU A 318 28.44 -2.76 28.47
CA LEU A 318 28.06 -3.51 27.27
C LEU A 318 29.10 -3.29 26.19
N THR A 319 29.23 -4.27 25.30
CA THR A 319 30.10 -4.22 24.13
C THR A 319 29.25 -4.30 22.87
N ALA A 320 29.87 -4.09 21.71
CA ALA A 320 29.23 -4.29 20.43
C ALA A 320 30.21 -4.98 19.47
N SER A 321 29.63 -5.77 18.57
CA SER A 321 30.35 -6.40 17.46
C SER A 321 30.11 -5.58 16.19
N PHE A 322 31.13 -5.49 15.35
CA PHE A 322 31.13 -4.65 14.16
C PHE A 322 31.57 -5.46 12.94
N GLY A 323 30.75 -5.44 11.88
CA GLY A 323 31.09 -5.94 10.56
C GLY A 323 31.34 -4.79 9.60
N LEU A 324 32.39 -4.88 8.79
CA LEU A 324 32.78 -3.80 7.90
C LEU A 324 33.06 -4.35 6.51
N ALA A 325 32.51 -3.70 5.48
CA ALA A 325 32.79 -4.00 4.08
C ALA A 325 32.93 -2.69 3.28
N ALA A 326 33.77 -2.71 2.25
CA ALA A 326 34.07 -1.58 1.38
C ALA A 326 33.95 -1.98 -0.09
N TYR A 327 33.21 -1.19 -0.86
CA TYR A 327 33.08 -1.37 -2.31
C TYR A 327 34.40 -1.05 -3.02
N ASP A 328 34.75 -1.88 -4.02
CA ASP A 328 36.00 -1.81 -4.80
C ASP A 328 37.28 -2.12 -3.99
N GLU A 329 37.14 -2.59 -2.74
CA GLU A 329 38.26 -3.03 -1.89
C GLU A 329 38.01 -4.44 -1.33
N THR A 330 36.93 -4.65 -0.57
CA THR A 330 36.56 -5.97 -0.04
C THR A 330 35.41 -6.60 -0.80
N THR A 331 34.55 -5.78 -1.41
CA THR A 331 33.32 -6.19 -2.08
C THR A 331 33.36 -5.74 -3.54
N LEU A 332 33.22 -6.70 -4.46
CA LEU A 332 33.33 -6.46 -5.90
C LEU A 332 32.05 -5.85 -6.51
N GLN A 333 30.87 -6.20 -5.99
CA GLN A 333 29.59 -5.67 -6.46
C GLN A 333 28.92 -4.89 -5.34
N ILE A 334 28.53 -3.65 -5.61
CA ILE A 334 27.86 -2.80 -4.61
C ILE A 334 26.56 -3.42 -4.07
N ASP A 335 25.92 -4.31 -4.85
CA ASP A 335 24.74 -5.04 -4.43
C ASP A 335 25.02 -6.04 -3.30
N ASP A 336 26.25 -6.55 -3.21
CA ASP A 336 26.68 -7.51 -2.19
C ASP A 336 27.18 -6.84 -0.89
N LEU A 337 27.37 -5.51 -0.88
CA LEU A 337 28.02 -4.80 0.24
C LEU A 337 27.32 -5.01 1.59
N LEU A 338 25.98 -5.05 1.58
CA LEU A 338 25.18 -5.35 2.77
C LEU A 338 25.42 -6.77 3.28
N LEU A 339 25.38 -7.74 2.37
CA LEU A 339 25.58 -9.15 2.68
C LEU A 339 26.98 -9.40 3.24
N ASP A 340 27.99 -8.79 2.64
CA ASP A 340 29.39 -8.90 3.04
C ASP A 340 29.65 -8.28 4.42
N ALA A 341 29.07 -7.11 4.70
CA ALA A 341 29.17 -6.49 6.02
C ALA A 341 28.46 -7.33 7.10
N ASP A 342 27.30 -7.91 6.79
CA ASP A 342 26.59 -8.82 7.71
C ASP A 342 27.37 -10.11 7.96
N ALA A 343 28.04 -10.66 6.94
CA ALA A 343 28.91 -11.82 7.10
C ALA A 343 30.10 -11.50 8.03
N ALA A 344 30.71 -10.33 7.89
CA ALA A 344 31.76 -9.87 8.79
C ALA A 344 31.26 -9.68 10.24
N LEU A 345 30.06 -9.12 10.42
CA LEU A 345 29.44 -8.96 11.73
C LEU A 345 29.17 -10.32 12.39
N TYR A 346 28.68 -11.28 11.61
CA TYR A 346 28.49 -12.65 12.07
C TYR A 346 29.80 -13.30 12.52
N GLN A 347 30.88 -13.10 11.74
CA GLN A 347 32.21 -13.56 12.10
C GLN A 347 32.72 -12.91 13.40
N ALA A 348 32.51 -11.60 13.59
CA ALA A 348 32.85 -10.91 14.84
C ALA A 348 32.13 -11.53 16.05
N LYS A 349 30.86 -11.90 15.90
CA LYS A 349 30.08 -12.59 16.94
C LYS A 349 30.61 -13.99 17.24
N GLN A 350 31.04 -14.74 16.22
CA GLN A 350 31.62 -16.08 16.41
C GLN A 350 33.01 -16.05 17.06
N GLN A 351 33.84 -15.06 16.72
CA GLN A 351 35.21 -14.92 17.19
C GLN A 351 35.32 -14.33 18.62
N GLY A 352 34.23 -14.27 19.37
CA GLY A 352 34.23 -13.82 20.77
C GLY A 352 33.63 -12.45 21.03
N ARG A 353 32.98 -11.82 20.03
CA ARG A 353 32.30 -10.51 20.13
C ARG A 353 33.27 -9.36 20.45
N ASN A 354 32.75 -8.16 20.71
CA ASN A 354 33.52 -6.97 21.10
C ASN A 354 34.74 -6.72 20.19
N GLN A 355 34.54 -6.78 18.88
CA GLN A 355 35.59 -6.59 17.88
C GLN A 355 35.04 -6.05 16.57
N VAL A 356 35.94 -5.48 15.76
CA VAL A 356 35.68 -5.09 14.39
C VAL A 356 36.27 -6.14 13.46
N VAL A 357 35.44 -6.68 12.56
CA VAL A 357 35.89 -7.59 11.50
C VAL A 357 35.68 -6.93 10.15
N LEU A 358 36.75 -6.89 9.35
CA LEU A 358 36.71 -6.50 7.95
C LEU A 358 36.37 -7.74 7.10
N PHE A 359 35.36 -7.63 6.24
CA PHE A 359 35.01 -8.67 5.29
C PHE A 359 36.21 -9.02 4.40
N SER A 360 36.45 -10.31 4.20
CA SER A 360 37.47 -10.79 3.28
C SER A 360 36.85 -11.85 2.35
N PRO A 361 36.83 -11.62 1.02
CA PRO A 361 36.21 -12.55 0.07
C PRO A 361 36.91 -13.92 0.00
N ASN A 362 38.13 -14.04 0.55
CA ASN A 362 38.92 -15.28 0.53
C ASN A 362 38.90 -16.06 1.86
N ALA A 363 38.12 -15.62 2.85
CA ALA A 363 37.87 -16.40 4.06
C ALA A 363 36.72 -17.41 3.80
N GLU A 364 37.06 -18.56 3.22
CA GLU A 364 36.20 -19.74 2.89
C GLU A 364 34.86 -19.86 3.67
N SER A 365 33.73 -19.97 2.97
CA SER A 365 33.16 -21.28 2.56
C SER A 365 32.99 -22.31 3.68
N ALA A 366 32.59 -21.90 4.89
CA ALA A 366 32.36 -22.85 5.99
C ALA A 366 31.15 -22.54 6.89
N VAL A 367 30.03 -22.00 6.38
CA VAL A 367 28.72 -22.23 7.02
C VAL A 367 27.64 -22.27 5.95
N SER A 368 27.21 -23.47 5.58
CA SER A 368 25.98 -23.66 4.81
C SER A 368 24.81 -23.14 5.63
N PHE A 369 24.06 -22.18 5.08
CA PHE A 369 22.69 -21.92 5.53
C PHE A 369 21.88 -23.20 5.33
N GLN A 370 21.54 -23.90 6.41
CA GLN A 370 20.42 -24.83 6.42
C GLN A 370 19.16 -24.05 6.75
N GLU A 371 18.14 -24.32 5.93
CA GLU A 371 16.79 -23.73 5.87
C GLU A 371 16.02 -23.67 7.19
#